data_AF-A0A5E8H9J6-F1
#
_entry.id   AF-A0A5E8H9J6-F1
#
_cell.length_a   1.000
_cell.length_b   1.000
_cell.length_c   1.000
_cell.angle_alpha   90.00
_cell.angle_beta   90.00
_cell.angle_gamma   90.00
#
_symmetry.space_group_name_H-M   'P 1'
#
loop_
_entity.id
_entity.type
_entity.pdbx_description
1 polymer ?
#
loop_
_entity_poly.entity_id
_entity_poly.type
_entity_poly.pdbx_seq_one_letter_code
_entity_poly.pdbx_strand_id
1 'polypeptide(L)'
;MSNTQEKKILSQFLTNIKFLMNSSNDDGFEALEGIINFMKKESLFHEIINKLEETEYSEEILYKGRDYNKYKLPSNSDQRNSFIWSLINDWVTNHKNEEYFNLGDLYGGKTTKIDDHVINFHDLVLRPFFEGIYTDLDLEISKTGKQETNINISNTSGPVTVQSNTTSSTINVASDINSNILELIKEINLSNYKEKNKLISLLKILSENSEERLKDKGFLELLMDKWNPYLSLIESSQHAISFGKLIAPFLTHL
;
A
#
# COMPACT_ATOMS: atom_id res chain seq x y z
N MET A 1 -10.35 -18.83 -6.05
CA MET A 1 -9.37 -17.94 -6.72
C MET A 1 -8.05 -18.71 -6.79
N SER A 2 -7.06 -18.35 -7.63
CA SER A 2 -5.78 -19.07 -7.59
C SER A 2 -4.92 -18.57 -6.44
N ASN A 3 -4.13 -19.45 -5.80
CA ASN A 3 -3.27 -19.08 -4.65
C ASN A 3 -2.29 -17.94 -5.02
N THR A 4 -1.82 -17.90 -6.28
CA THR A 4 -1.01 -16.79 -6.83
C THR A 4 -1.75 -15.45 -6.85
N GLN A 5 -3.05 -15.45 -7.17
CA GLN A 5 -3.87 -14.25 -7.19
C GLN A 5 -4.20 -13.76 -5.77
N GLU A 6 -4.47 -14.69 -4.84
CA GLU A 6 -4.69 -14.37 -3.41
C GLU A 6 -3.47 -13.72 -2.79
N LYS A 7 -2.27 -14.25 -3.04
CA LYS A 7 -1.01 -13.63 -2.58
C LYS A 7 -0.79 -12.24 -3.16
N LYS A 8 -1.18 -12.00 -4.42
CA LYS A 8 -1.09 -10.67 -5.02
C LYS A 8 -2.03 -9.67 -4.34
N ILE A 9 -3.27 -10.08 -4.05
CA ILE A 9 -4.25 -9.26 -3.31
C ILE A 9 -3.72 -8.95 -1.91
N LEU A 10 -3.19 -9.95 -1.21
CA LEU A 10 -2.64 -9.79 0.12
C LEU A 10 -1.41 -8.87 0.15
N SER A 11 -0.54 -8.95 -0.87
CA SER A 11 0.57 -8.01 -1.05
C SER A 11 0.08 -6.58 -1.28
N GLN A 12 -0.97 -6.39 -2.07
CA GLN A 12 -1.56 -5.06 -2.30
C GLN A 12 -2.19 -4.50 -1.01
N PHE A 13 -2.84 -5.36 -0.21
CA PHE A 13 -3.37 -4.98 1.09
C PHE A 13 -2.27 -4.46 2.01
N LEU A 14 -1.15 -5.18 2.12
CA LEU A 14 0.00 -4.74 2.91
C LEU A 14 0.57 -3.41 2.43
N THR A 15 0.62 -3.17 1.12
CA THR A 15 1.03 -1.87 0.56
C THR A 15 0.09 -0.75 1.00
N ASN A 16 -1.23 -0.99 0.95
CA ASN A 16 -2.20 0.01 1.37
C ASN A 16 -2.09 0.32 2.87
N ILE A 17 -1.87 -0.70 3.72
CA ILE A 17 -1.62 -0.50 5.17
C ILE A 17 -0.40 0.40 5.37
N LYS A 18 0.71 0.11 4.70
CA LYS A 18 1.93 0.93 4.79
C LYS A 18 1.70 2.38 4.34
N PHE A 19 0.87 2.59 3.32
CA PHE A 19 0.50 3.94 2.89
C PHE A 19 -0.24 4.69 4.01
N LEU A 20 -1.26 4.07 4.60
CA LEU A 20 -1.99 4.64 5.74
C LEU A 20 -1.08 4.93 6.93
N MET A 21 -0.12 4.05 7.26
CA MET A 21 0.76 4.26 8.42
C MET A 21 1.72 5.45 8.27
N ASN A 22 1.89 5.96 7.05
CA ASN A 22 2.74 7.11 6.77
C ASN A 22 1.93 8.36 6.37
N SER A 23 0.60 8.29 6.40
CA SER A 23 -0.24 9.43 6.07
C SER A 23 -0.35 10.40 7.25
N SER A 24 -0.59 11.66 6.94
CA SER A 24 -0.85 12.75 7.86
C SER A 24 -2.36 12.99 8.05
N ASN A 25 -2.72 14.09 8.70
CA ASN A 25 -4.11 14.56 8.73
C ASN A 25 -4.68 14.83 7.33
N ASP A 26 -3.86 15.33 6.40
CA ASP A 26 -4.30 15.84 5.09
C ASP A 26 -4.66 14.72 4.10
N ASP A 27 -4.19 13.51 4.32
CA ASP A 27 -4.33 12.36 3.41
C ASP A 27 -4.73 11.05 4.11
N GLY A 28 -4.85 11.06 5.44
CA GLY A 28 -5.22 9.88 6.22
C GLY A 28 -6.65 9.40 6.00
N PHE A 29 -7.58 10.32 5.71
CA PHE A 29 -8.95 9.95 5.36
C PHE A 29 -8.98 9.12 4.07
N GLU A 30 -8.38 9.64 3.00
CA GLU A 30 -8.35 8.97 1.70
C GLU A 30 -7.56 7.65 1.74
N ALA A 31 -6.48 7.60 2.52
CA ALA A 31 -5.73 6.38 2.77
C ALA A 31 -6.61 5.29 3.40
N LEU A 32 -7.35 5.66 4.46
CA LEU A 32 -8.24 4.76 5.18
C LEU A 32 -9.42 4.32 4.30
N GLU A 33 -10.08 5.27 3.64
CA GLU A 33 -11.17 4.98 2.68
C GLU A 33 -10.69 4.03 1.58
N GLY A 34 -9.49 4.24 1.05
CA GLY A 34 -8.88 3.38 0.03
C GLY A 34 -8.71 1.93 0.49
N ILE A 35 -8.27 1.71 1.74
CA ILE A 35 -8.16 0.36 2.31
C ILE A 35 -9.54 -0.29 2.47
N ILE A 36 -10.51 0.43 3.03
CA ILE A 36 -11.86 -0.12 3.27
C ILE A 36 -12.55 -0.48 1.96
N ASN A 37 -12.47 0.38 0.96
CA ASN A 37 -13.03 0.10 -0.36
C ASN A 37 -12.32 -1.06 -1.05
N PHE A 38 -10.99 -1.18 -0.88
CA PHE A 38 -10.24 -2.32 -1.38
C PHE A 38 -10.72 -3.64 -0.74
N MET A 39 -10.83 -3.69 0.59
CA MET A 39 -11.30 -4.87 1.31
C MET A 39 -12.72 -5.27 0.87
N LYS A 40 -13.65 -4.30 0.75
CA LYS A 40 -15.03 -4.58 0.30
C LYS A 40 -15.13 -5.07 -1.13
N LYS A 41 -14.18 -4.69 -1.99
CA LYS A 41 -14.16 -5.09 -3.40
C LYS A 41 -13.59 -6.49 -3.61
N GLU A 42 -12.56 -6.85 -2.85
CA GLU A 42 -11.82 -8.09 -3.04
C GLU A 42 -12.47 -9.24 -2.27
N SER A 43 -12.88 -10.29 -2.99
CA SER A 43 -13.64 -11.41 -2.40
C SER A 43 -12.89 -12.17 -1.30
N LEU A 44 -11.56 -12.06 -1.26
CA LEU A 44 -10.71 -12.64 -0.21
C LEU A 44 -11.10 -12.16 1.19
N PHE A 45 -11.63 -10.94 1.33
CA PHE A 45 -11.95 -10.36 2.64
C PHE A 45 -13.40 -10.60 3.09
N HIS A 46 -14.28 -11.13 2.22
CA HIS A 46 -15.71 -11.19 2.51
C HIS A 46 -16.04 -11.93 3.81
N GLU A 47 -15.38 -13.06 4.08
CA GLU A 47 -15.63 -13.83 5.30
C GLU A 47 -15.23 -13.06 6.56
N ILE A 48 -14.06 -12.41 6.53
CA ILE A 48 -13.59 -11.57 7.64
C ILE A 48 -14.50 -10.35 7.82
N ILE A 49 -14.92 -9.69 6.74
CA ILE A 49 -15.85 -8.56 6.80
C ILE A 49 -17.17 -8.98 7.44
N ASN A 50 -17.76 -10.10 6.99
CA ASN A 50 -19.00 -10.61 7.58
C ASN A 50 -18.85 -10.83 9.08
N LYS A 51 -17.74 -11.45 9.52
CA LYS A 51 -17.45 -11.66 10.94
C LYS A 51 -17.30 -10.33 11.71
N LEU A 52 -16.64 -9.34 11.12
CA LEU A 52 -16.48 -8.02 11.73
C LEU A 52 -17.82 -7.28 11.85
N GLU A 53 -18.74 -7.50 10.92
CA GLU A 53 -20.06 -6.87 10.85
C GLU A 53 -21.15 -7.60 11.68
N GLU A 54 -20.85 -8.76 12.27
CA GLU A 54 -21.80 -9.48 13.14
C GLU A 54 -22.30 -8.65 14.33
N THR A 55 -21.49 -7.68 14.78
CA THR A 55 -21.84 -6.78 15.88
C THR A 55 -22.00 -5.36 15.37
N GLU A 56 -23.22 -4.82 15.49
CA GLU A 56 -23.51 -3.42 15.18
C GLU A 56 -23.24 -2.52 16.40
N TYR A 57 -22.62 -1.37 16.16
CA TYR A 57 -22.36 -0.34 17.17
C TYR A 57 -23.05 0.96 16.76
N SER A 58 -23.73 1.61 17.70
CA SER A 58 -24.32 2.92 17.45
C SER A 58 -23.28 4.03 17.46
N GLU A 59 -23.56 5.16 16.81
CA GLU A 59 -22.71 6.36 16.86
C GLU A 59 -22.42 6.83 18.30
N GLU A 60 -23.38 6.66 19.22
CA GLU A 60 -23.17 7.00 20.63
C GLU A 60 -22.05 6.15 21.25
N ILE A 61 -22.03 4.85 20.94
CA ILE A 61 -20.99 3.93 21.42
C ILE A 61 -19.64 4.24 20.73
N LEU A 62 -19.65 4.61 19.45
CA LEU A 62 -18.46 4.91 18.66
C LEU A 62 -17.84 6.27 19.01
N TYR A 63 -18.63 7.29 19.34
CA TYR A 63 -18.17 8.69 19.38
C TYR A 63 -18.56 9.49 20.63
N LYS A 64 -19.28 8.94 21.61
CA LYS A 64 -19.61 9.68 22.86
C LYS A 64 -18.95 9.11 24.11
N GLY A 65 -18.12 8.07 23.94
CA GLY A 65 -17.41 7.40 25.02
C GLY A 65 -18.35 6.56 25.89
N ARG A 66 -17.81 5.52 26.55
CA ARG A 66 -18.64 4.63 27.40
C ARG A 66 -19.10 5.30 28.71
N ASP A 67 -18.34 6.29 29.20
CA ASP A 67 -18.54 6.94 30.50
C ASP A 67 -18.31 8.47 30.40
N TYR A 68 -19.11 9.22 29.62
CA TYR A 68 -19.13 10.70 29.49
C TYR A 68 -17.80 11.45 29.21
N ASN A 69 -16.64 10.79 29.29
CA ASN A 69 -15.31 11.37 29.38
C ASN A 69 -14.19 10.45 28.83
N LYS A 70 -14.51 9.21 28.39
CA LYS A 70 -13.49 8.23 27.99
C LYS A 70 -13.91 7.43 26.75
N TYR A 71 -13.27 7.77 25.63
CA TYR A 71 -13.15 6.91 24.46
C TYR A 71 -12.22 5.73 24.80
N LYS A 72 -12.72 4.51 24.63
CA LYS A 72 -11.95 3.29 24.91
C LYS A 72 -12.34 2.18 23.96
N LEU A 73 -11.34 1.55 23.37
CA LEU A 73 -11.52 0.30 22.65
C LEU A 73 -11.94 -0.82 23.61
N PRO A 74 -12.80 -1.76 23.16
CA PRO A 74 -13.08 -2.98 23.92
C PRO A 74 -11.78 -3.72 24.27
N SER A 75 -11.74 -4.35 25.46
CA SER A 75 -10.57 -5.12 25.90
C SER A 75 -10.52 -6.55 25.35
N ASN A 76 -11.66 -7.09 24.93
CA ASN A 76 -11.75 -8.38 24.25
C ASN A 76 -11.33 -8.22 22.78
N SER A 77 -10.46 -9.10 22.27
CA SER A 77 -9.89 -9.00 20.92
C SER A 77 -10.91 -9.07 19.79
N ASP A 78 -11.88 -9.98 19.86
CA ASP A 78 -12.90 -10.13 18.81
C ASP A 78 -13.83 -8.92 18.79
N GLN A 79 -14.31 -8.50 19.96
CA GLN A 79 -15.11 -7.28 20.08
C GLN A 79 -14.33 -6.03 19.67
N ARG A 80 -13.03 -5.98 19.95
CA ARG A 80 -12.16 -4.87 19.58
C ARG A 80 -12.07 -4.73 18.06
N ASN A 81 -11.88 -5.84 17.35
CA ASN A 81 -11.75 -5.81 15.89
C ASN A 81 -13.08 -5.41 15.23
N SER A 82 -14.20 -5.99 15.65
CA SER A 82 -15.53 -5.56 15.16
C SER A 82 -15.81 -4.10 15.47
N PHE A 83 -15.45 -3.63 16.68
CA PHE A 83 -15.60 -2.21 17.05
C PHE A 83 -14.76 -1.29 16.16
N ILE A 84 -13.48 -1.62 15.93
CA ILE A 84 -12.58 -0.83 15.08
C ILE A 84 -13.12 -0.81 13.64
N TRP A 85 -13.60 -1.95 13.12
CA TRP A 85 -14.23 -2.01 11.81
C TRP A 85 -15.46 -1.10 11.72
N SER A 86 -16.39 -1.18 12.68
CA SER A 86 -17.56 -0.31 12.69
C SER A 86 -17.20 1.16 12.79
N LEU A 87 -16.21 1.51 13.63
CA LEU A 87 -15.71 2.88 13.77
C LEU A 87 -15.18 3.43 12.44
N ILE A 88 -14.24 2.72 11.79
CA ILE A 88 -13.61 3.21 10.56
C ILE A 88 -14.58 3.17 9.37
N ASN A 89 -15.47 2.18 9.32
CA ASN A 89 -16.45 2.05 8.26
C ASN A 89 -17.51 3.16 8.34
N ASP A 90 -17.98 3.46 9.56
CA ASP A 90 -18.87 4.58 9.81
C ASP A 90 -18.20 5.91 9.49
N TRP A 91 -16.96 6.14 9.95
CA TRP A 91 -16.19 7.35 9.65
C TRP A 91 -16.06 7.59 8.14
N VAL A 92 -15.65 6.57 7.39
CA VAL A 92 -15.51 6.64 5.92
C VAL A 92 -16.85 6.90 5.23
N THR A 93 -17.97 6.42 5.79
CA THR A 93 -19.29 6.55 5.17
C THR A 93 -19.95 7.89 5.49
N ASN A 94 -19.90 8.31 6.74
CA ASN A 94 -20.74 9.37 7.30
C ASN A 94 -19.99 10.65 7.67
N HIS A 95 -18.66 10.59 7.87
CA HIS A 95 -17.85 11.71 8.38
C HIS A 95 -16.86 12.27 7.35
N LYS A 96 -17.16 12.15 6.04
CA LYS A 96 -16.28 12.60 4.94
C LYS A 96 -15.87 14.07 4.97
N ASN A 97 -16.65 14.92 5.62
CA ASN A 97 -16.42 16.36 5.70
C ASN A 97 -15.67 16.79 6.97
N GLU A 98 -15.34 15.84 7.84
CA GLU A 98 -14.61 16.09 9.07
C GLU A 98 -13.11 15.89 8.86
N GLU A 99 -12.30 16.63 9.60
CA GLU A 99 -10.86 16.46 9.55
C GLU A 99 -10.46 15.12 10.18
N TYR A 100 -9.51 14.42 9.55
CA TYR A 100 -9.12 13.07 9.97
C TYR A 100 -8.56 13.03 11.40
N PHE A 101 -7.95 14.12 11.86
CA PHE A 101 -7.46 14.25 13.22
C PHE A 101 -8.56 14.11 14.26
N ASN A 102 -9.82 14.45 13.95
CA ASN A 102 -10.94 14.27 14.89
C ASN A 102 -11.03 12.82 15.31
N LEU A 103 -10.97 11.89 14.35
CA LEU A 103 -10.93 10.45 14.64
C LEU A 103 -9.68 10.06 15.44
N GLY A 104 -8.54 10.65 15.07
CA GLY A 104 -7.27 10.45 15.76
C GLY A 104 -7.29 10.92 17.22
N ASP A 105 -7.94 12.04 17.53
CA ASP A 105 -8.00 12.60 18.88
C ASP A 105 -8.80 11.70 19.83
N LEU A 106 -9.88 11.09 19.32
CA LEU A 106 -10.71 10.18 20.11
C LEU A 106 -9.92 8.94 20.60
N TYR A 107 -9.00 8.42 19.79
CA TYR A 107 -8.42 7.08 20.00
C TYR A 107 -6.89 7.02 19.96
N GLY A 108 -6.21 8.12 19.63
CA GLY A 108 -4.75 8.28 19.51
C GLY A 108 -4.05 8.72 20.81
N GLY A 109 -4.70 8.60 21.96
CA GLY A 109 -4.07 8.91 23.25
C GLY A 109 -3.94 10.41 23.55
N LYS A 110 -3.13 10.75 24.57
CA LYS A 110 -3.02 12.12 25.07
C LYS A 110 -1.80 12.83 24.49
N THR A 111 -2.02 13.65 23.47
CA THR A 111 -1.03 14.58 22.93
C THR A 111 -1.67 15.95 22.68
N THR A 112 -0.87 16.95 22.32
CA THR A 112 -1.32 18.32 22.00
C THR A 112 -1.04 18.70 20.55
N LYS A 113 -0.40 17.82 19.77
CA LYS A 113 -0.07 18.06 18.36
C LYS A 113 -0.98 17.23 17.47
N ILE A 114 -1.57 17.87 16.47
CA ILE A 114 -2.52 17.25 15.52
C ILE A 114 -1.92 16.00 14.88
N ASP A 115 -0.72 16.10 14.29
CA ASP A 115 -0.07 14.97 13.62
C ASP A 115 0.27 13.84 14.60
N ASP A 116 0.60 14.15 15.84
CA ASP A 116 0.87 13.11 16.85
C ASP A 116 -0.42 12.33 17.19
N HIS A 117 -1.61 12.95 17.16
CA HIS A 117 -2.87 12.23 17.35
C HIS A 117 -3.11 11.23 16.22
N VAL A 118 -2.85 11.66 14.98
CA VAL A 118 -2.98 10.81 13.79
C VAL A 118 -2.01 9.63 13.85
N ILE A 119 -0.72 9.91 14.09
CA ILE A 119 0.32 8.88 14.21
C ILE A 119 0.00 7.89 15.32
N ASN A 120 -0.40 8.37 16.50
CA ASN A 120 -0.74 7.48 17.60
C ASN A 120 -1.98 6.64 17.30
N PHE A 121 -2.98 7.20 16.62
CA PHE A 121 -4.16 6.43 16.21
C PHE A 121 -3.79 5.34 15.21
N HIS A 122 -2.92 5.66 14.24
CA HIS A 122 -2.36 4.67 13.33
C HIS A 122 -1.66 3.55 14.08
N ASP A 123 -0.74 3.87 14.97
CA ASP A 123 0.10 2.89 15.64
C ASP A 123 -0.65 2.04 16.68
N LEU A 124 -1.56 2.65 17.44
CA LEU A 124 -2.24 1.99 18.55
C LEU A 124 -3.53 1.28 18.14
N VAL A 125 -4.14 1.69 17.02
CA VAL A 125 -5.47 1.22 16.60
C VAL A 125 -5.43 0.56 15.22
N LEU A 126 -5.06 1.32 14.19
CA LEU A 126 -5.22 0.85 12.82
C LEU A 126 -4.17 -0.20 12.43
N ARG A 127 -2.90 0.00 12.79
CA ARG A 127 -1.81 -0.93 12.53
C ARG A 127 -2.10 -2.32 13.09
N PRO A 128 -2.33 -2.50 14.41
CA PRO A 128 -2.57 -3.84 14.95
C PRO A 128 -3.84 -4.48 14.38
N PHE A 129 -4.84 -3.68 14.04
CA PHE A 129 -6.07 -4.18 13.42
C PHE A 129 -5.82 -4.76 12.02
N PHE A 130 -5.21 -3.97 11.12
CA PHE A 130 -4.99 -4.41 9.74
C PHE A 130 -3.89 -5.47 9.62
N GLU A 131 -2.81 -5.38 10.42
CA GLU A 131 -1.77 -6.41 10.46
C GLU A 131 -2.32 -7.75 11.00
N GLY A 132 -3.28 -7.70 11.92
CA GLY A 132 -4.01 -8.88 12.39
C GLY A 132 -4.76 -9.56 11.25
N ILE A 133 -5.56 -8.79 10.49
CA ILE A 133 -6.29 -9.29 9.31
C ILE A 133 -5.34 -9.88 8.28
N TYR A 134 -4.23 -9.18 7.98
CA TYR A 134 -3.21 -9.68 7.06
C TYR A 134 -2.66 -11.03 7.50
N THR A 135 -2.30 -11.14 8.79
CA THR A 135 -1.70 -12.35 9.36
C THR A 135 -2.66 -13.54 9.30
N ASP A 136 -3.94 -13.32 9.64
CA ASP A 136 -4.97 -14.36 9.59
C ASP A 136 -5.15 -14.90 8.16
N LEU A 137 -5.24 -13.99 7.17
CA LEU A 137 -5.36 -14.37 5.76
C LEU A 137 -4.11 -15.07 5.22
N ASP A 138 -2.91 -14.61 5.57
CA ASP A 138 -1.66 -15.25 5.12
C ASP A 138 -1.56 -16.69 5.62
N LEU A 139 -1.95 -16.93 6.88
CA LEU A 139 -1.99 -18.25 7.48
C LEU A 139 -3.01 -19.16 6.79
N GLU A 140 -4.18 -18.65 6.42
CA GLU A 140 -5.20 -19.41 5.71
C GLU A 140 -4.76 -19.81 4.30
N ILE A 141 -4.28 -18.84 3.51
CA ILE A 141 -3.76 -19.08 2.14
C ILE A 141 -2.59 -20.08 2.16
N SER A 142 -1.74 -20.00 3.18
CA SER A 142 -0.61 -20.91 3.38
C SER A 142 -1.03 -22.33 3.77
N LYS A 143 -2.19 -22.51 4.42
CA LYS A 143 -2.76 -23.82 4.76
C LYS A 143 -3.41 -24.48 3.54
N THR A 144 -4.20 -23.73 2.75
CA THR A 144 -4.80 -24.23 1.50
C THR A 144 -3.75 -24.57 0.44
N GLY A 145 -2.59 -23.91 0.45
CA GLY A 145 -1.45 -24.25 -0.41
C GLY A 145 -0.72 -25.56 -0.08
N LYS A 146 -1.04 -26.23 1.05
CA LYS A 146 -0.38 -27.49 1.47
C LYS A 146 -1.16 -28.78 1.15
N GLN A 147 -2.30 -28.68 0.48
CA GLN A 147 -3.02 -29.84 -0.06
C GLN A 147 -3.05 -29.78 -1.58
N GLU A 148 -1.96 -30.16 -2.23
CA GLU A 148 -2.02 -30.91 -3.50
C GLU A 148 -0.66 -31.53 -3.85
N THR A 149 -0.73 -32.86 -4.04
CA THR A 149 0.22 -33.79 -4.69
C THR A 149 1.67 -33.90 -4.19
N ASN A 150 1.90 -34.96 -3.40
CA ASN A 150 3.13 -35.75 -3.44
C ASN A 150 3.43 -36.18 -4.88
N ILE A 151 4.15 -35.36 -5.63
CA ILE A 151 4.89 -35.80 -6.82
C ILE A 151 6.25 -36.26 -6.30
N ASN A 152 6.47 -37.56 -6.37
CA ASN A 152 7.74 -38.19 -6.07
C ASN A 152 8.77 -37.74 -7.13
N ILE A 153 9.57 -36.72 -6.83
CA ILE A 153 10.65 -36.27 -7.70
C ILE A 153 11.86 -37.16 -7.42
N SER A 154 12.18 -38.02 -8.39
CA SER A 154 13.44 -38.77 -8.39
C SER A 154 14.62 -37.82 -8.59
N ASN A 155 15.65 -38.00 -7.76
CA ASN A 155 16.90 -37.26 -7.83
C ASN A 155 17.63 -37.51 -9.16
N THR A 156 17.82 -36.46 -9.94
CA THR A 156 18.92 -36.37 -10.91
C THR A 156 19.78 -35.15 -10.57
N SER A 157 20.75 -35.39 -9.70
CA SER A 157 21.88 -34.51 -9.43
C SER A 157 22.84 -34.49 -10.62
N GLY A 158 23.05 -33.31 -11.20
CA GLY A 158 24.14 -33.01 -12.13
C GLY A 158 24.68 -31.60 -11.85
N PRO A 159 25.99 -31.35 -11.97
CA PRO A 159 26.55 -30.04 -11.69
C PRO A 159 26.20 -29.05 -12.81
N VAL A 160 25.56 -27.93 -12.45
CA VAL A 160 25.39 -26.79 -13.35
C VAL A 160 26.61 -25.89 -13.20
N THR A 161 27.57 -26.04 -14.13
CA THR A 161 28.60 -25.03 -14.38
C THR A 161 27.98 -23.90 -15.21
N VAL A 162 27.84 -22.72 -14.61
CA VAL A 162 27.54 -21.48 -15.36
C VAL A 162 28.85 -20.94 -15.89
N GLN A 163 29.13 -21.24 -17.16
CA GLN A 163 30.25 -20.70 -17.91
C GLN A 163 29.80 -19.38 -18.54
N SER A 164 30.09 -18.25 -17.87
CA SER A 164 29.82 -16.92 -18.40
C SER A 164 30.96 -16.48 -19.32
N ASN A 165 30.80 -16.75 -20.61
CA ASN A 165 31.59 -16.12 -21.67
C ASN A 165 30.63 -15.58 -22.73
N THR A 166 30.47 -14.25 -22.80
CA THR A 166 30.40 -13.46 -24.05
C THR A 166 30.26 -11.97 -23.73
N THR A 167 31.39 -11.30 -23.90
CA THR A 167 31.63 -10.03 -24.60
C THR A 167 30.42 -9.34 -25.27
N SER A 168 30.31 -8.04 -24.98
CA SER A 168 29.60 -6.97 -25.73
C SER A 168 28.11 -7.20 -26.03
N SER A 169 27.26 -6.86 -25.06
CA SER A 169 25.85 -6.56 -25.32
C SER A 169 25.72 -5.05 -25.55
N THR A 170 25.44 -4.63 -26.78
CA THR A 170 24.95 -3.28 -27.08
C THR A 170 23.57 -3.15 -26.44
N ILE A 171 23.51 -2.53 -25.27
CA ILE A 171 22.25 -2.19 -24.58
C ILE A 171 21.47 -1.29 -25.53
N ASN A 172 20.32 -1.78 -26.00
CA ASN A 172 19.42 -0.99 -26.82
C ASN A 172 18.54 -0.15 -25.87
N VAL A 173 19.14 0.90 -25.31
CA VAL A 173 18.63 1.71 -24.20
C VAL A 173 17.17 2.14 -24.40
N ALA A 174 16.72 2.39 -25.63
CA ALA A 174 15.36 2.84 -25.92
C ALA A 174 14.25 1.78 -25.69
N SER A 175 14.49 0.48 -25.96
CA SER A 175 13.43 -0.53 -25.79
C SER A 175 13.19 -0.86 -24.32
N ASP A 176 14.26 -0.91 -23.53
CA ASP A 176 14.22 -1.30 -22.12
C ASP A 176 13.68 -0.16 -21.23
N ILE A 177 13.88 1.09 -21.65
CA ILE A 177 13.26 2.27 -21.02
C ILE A 177 11.74 2.22 -21.16
N ASN A 178 11.24 1.95 -22.37
CA ASN A 178 9.81 1.95 -22.64
C ASN A 178 9.08 0.81 -21.92
N SER A 179 9.67 -0.39 -21.83
CA SER A 179 9.07 -1.49 -21.06
C SER A 179 9.04 -1.19 -19.56
N ASN A 180 10.11 -0.61 -19.00
CA ASN A 180 10.14 -0.25 -17.58
C ASN A 180 9.17 0.88 -17.23
N ILE A 181 9.06 1.90 -18.09
CA ILE A 181 8.10 3.00 -17.89
C ILE A 181 6.66 2.48 -17.97
N LEU A 182 6.35 1.57 -18.89
CA LEU A 182 5.00 1.01 -19.02
C LEU A 182 4.58 0.23 -17.77
N GLU A 183 5.44 -0.62 -17.22
CA GLU A 183 5.15 -1.34 -15.97
C GLU A 183 5.03 -0.38 -14.78
N LEU A 184 5.90 0.62 -14.71
CA LEU A 184 5.84 1.66 -13.69
C LEU A 184 4.53 2.47 -13.75
N ILE A 185 4.06 2.82 -14.95
CA ILE A 185 2.77 3.51 -15.14
C ILE A 185 1.61 2.62 -14.66
N LYS A 186 1.67 1.30 -14.86
CA LYS A 186 0.64 0.40 -14.34
C LYS A 186 0.65 0.41 -12.80
N GLU A 187 1.82 0.34 -12.19
CA GLU A 187 1.95 0.41 -10.72
C GLU A 187 1.44 1.74 -10.15
N ILE A 188 1.80 2.87 -10.78
CA ILE A 188 1.33 4.20 -10.37
C ILE A 188 -0.19 4.31 -10.50
N ASN A 189 -0.78 3.78 -11.58
CA ASN A 189 -2.24 3.80 -11.77
C ASN A 189 -2.98 3.03 -10.67
N LEU A 190 -2.40 1.91 -10.24
CA LEU A 190 -2.92 1.07 -9.15
C LEU A 190 -2.67 1.65 -7.76
N SER A 191 -1.88 2.71 -7.65
CA SER A 191 -1.61 3.40 -6.38
C SER A 191 -2.64 4.49 -6.07
N ASN A 192 -2.72 4.86 -4.78
CA ASN A 192 -3.51 5.99 -4.29
C ASN A 192 -2.71 7.31 -4.26
N TYR A 193 -1.58 7.37 -4.97
CA TYR A 193 -0.73 8.56 -4.99
C TYR A 193 -1.47 9.80 -5.56
N LYS A 194 -1.55 10.88 -4.76
CA LYS A 194 -2.31 12.11 -5.06
C LYS A 194 -1.96 12.74 -6.40
N GLU A 195 -0.67 12.79 -6.74
CA GLU A 195 -0.21 13.39 -7.99
C GLU A 195 0.05 12.37 -9.11
N LYS A 196 -0.54 11.16 -9.01
CA LYS A 196 -0.31 10.06 -9.98
C LYS A 196 -0.54 10.45 -11.43
N ASN A 197 -1.58 11.25 -11.71
CA ASN A 197 -1.87 11.69 -13.07
C ASN A 197 -0.76 12.59 -13.63
N LYS A 198 -0.19 13.48 -12.81
CA LYS A 198 0.92 14.35 -13.20
C LYS A 198 2.19 13.52 -13.42
N LEU A 199 2.50 12.61 -12.50
CA LEU A 199 3.66 11.73 -12.63
C LEU A 199 3.55 10.81 -13.87
N ILE A 200 2.40 10.18 -14.09
CA ILE A 200 2.15 9.37 -15.30
C ILE A 200 2.32 10.20 -16.57
N SER A 201 1.86 11.45 -16.57
CA SER A 201 1.98 12.32 -17.74
C SER A 201 3.45 12.63 -18.05
N LEU A 202 4.25 12.92 -17.04
CA LEU A 202 5.70 13.14 -17.19
C LEU A 202 6.42 11.87 -17.67
N LEU A 203 6.05 10.70 -17.14
CA LEU A 203 6.60 9.41 -17.58
C LEU A 203 6.25 9.09 -19.02
N LYS A 204 5.03 9.40 -19.48
CA LYS A 204 4.64 9.25 -20.90
C LYS A 204 5.46 10.16 -21.81
N ILE A 205 5.62 11.42 -21.43
CA ILE A 205 6.46 12.39 -22.17
C ILE A 205 7.92 11.90 -22.25
N LEU A 206 8.44 11.34 -21.16
CA LEU A 206 9.78 10.74 -21.15
C LEU A 206 9.87 9.51 -22.07
N SER A 207 8.83 8.66 -22.12
CA SER A 207 8.77 7.47 -22.99
C SER A 207 8.68 7.84 -24.48
N GLU A 208 7.95 8.90 -24.80
CA GLU A 208 7.77 9.38 -26.18
C GLU A 208 9.03 10.03 -26.75
N ASN A 209 9.86 10.67 -25.92
CA ASN A 209 11.07 11.36 -26.36
C ASN A 209 12.19 11.33 -25.31
N SER A 210 12.68 10.12 -25.00
CA SER A 210 13.65 9.89 -23.93
C SER A 210 14.99 10.56 -24.16
N GLU A 211 15.51 10.57 -25.38
CA GLU A 211 16.83 11.15 -25.69
C GLU A 211 16.91 12.66 -25.46
N GLU A 212 15.83 13.40 -25.77
CA GLU A 212 15.76 14.84 -25.55
C GLU A 212 15.44 15.16 -24.08
N ARG A 213 14.49 14.44 -23.49
CA ARG A 213 14.02 14.70 -22.11
C ARG A 213 15.04 14.35 -21.04
N LEU A 214 15.90 13.36 -21.27
CA LEU A 214 17.01 13.05 -20.36
C LEU A 214 18.13 14.11 -20.38
N LYS A 215 18.13 15.03 -21.36
CA LYS A 215 19.06 16.18 -21.42
C LYS A 215 18.43 17.49 -20.92
N ASP A 216 17.12 17.51 -20.73
CA ASP A 216 16.35 18.67 -20.28
C ASP A 216 16.35 18.74 -18.75
N LYS A 217 17.20 19.62 -18.20
CA LYS A 217 17.38 19.80 -16.75
C LYS A 217 16.06 20.16 -16.04
N GLY A 218 15.29 21.10 -16.61
CA GLY A 218 14.04 21.56 -15.99
C GLY A 218 12.96 20.48 -16.01
N PHE A 219 12.93 19.66 -17.07
CA PHE A 219 12.08 18.48 -17.11
C PHE A 219 12.46 17.45 -16.05
N LEU A 220 13.77 17.16 -15.88
CA LEU A 220 14.23 16.21 -14.87
C LEU A 220 13.95 16.71 -13.45
N GLU A 221 14.12 18.00 -13.15
CA GLU A 221 13.73 18.59 -11.86
C GLU A 221 12.24 18.40 -11.57
N LEU A 222 11.38 18.69 -12.55
CA LEU A 222 9.94 18.52 -12.42
C LEU A 222 9.54 17.05 -12.27
N LEU A 223 10.19 16.16 -13.02
CA LEU A 223 9.99 14.71 -12.87
C LEU A 223 10.40 14.25 -11.48
N MET A 224 11.53 14.72 -10.95
CA MET A 224 12.03 14.36 -9.63
C MET A 224 11.17 14.90 -8.49
N ASP A 225 10.63 16.11 -8.62
CA ASP A 225 9.68 16.68 -7.66
C ASP A 225 8.43 15.80 -7.48
N LYS A 226 7.97 15.18 -8.57
CA LYS A 226 6.82 14.25 -8.55
C LYS A 226 7.23 12.81 -8.25
N TRP A 227 8.46 12.44 -8.58
CA TRP A 227 9.00 11.11 -8.38
C TRP A 227 9.39 10.83 -6.93
N ASN A 228 10.06 11.76 -6.26
CA ASN A 228 10.59 11.55 -4.91
C ASN A 228 9.50 11.24 -3.88
N PRO A 229 8.37 11.98 -3.83
CA PRO A 229 7.27 11.63 -2.94
C PRO A 229 6.64 10.29 -3.29
N TYR A 230 6.65 9.89 -4.57
CA TYR A 230 6.17 8.57 -4.97
C TYR A 230 7.16 7.47 -4.53
N LEU A 231 8.47 7.69 -4.70
CA LEU A 231 9.53 6.75 -4.34
C LEU A 231 9.56 6.46 -2.82
N SER A 232 9.38 7.50 -1.99
CA SER A 232 9.28 7.33 -0.53
C SER A 232 8.09 6.48 -0.09
N LEU A 233 7.09 6.29 -0.97
CA LEU A 233 5.90 5.48 -0.69
C LEU A 233 6.03 4.02 -1.19
N ILE A 234 7.03 3.71 -2.01
CA ILE A 234 7.16 2.42 -2.73
C ILE A 234 8.57 1.83 -2.65
N GLU A 235 9.22 1.91 -1.49
CA GLU A 235 10.61 1.45 -1.27
C GLU A 235 10.88 -0.02 -1.65
N SER A 236 9.84 -0.82 -1.94
CA SER A 236 9.93 -2.22 -2.39
C SER A 236 9.56 -2.47 -3.86
N SER A 237 9.13 -1.44 -4.62
CA SER A 237 8.86 -1.63 -6.06
C SER A 237 10.17 -1.79 -6.83
N GLN A 238 10.39 -2.98 -7.38
CA GLN A 238 11.54 -3.26 -8.23
C GLN A 238 11.52 -2.40 -9.50
N HIS A 239 10.34 -2.07 -10.04
CA HIS A 239 10.21 -1.19 -11.21
C HIS A 239 10.55 0.25 -10.86
N ALA A 240 10.11 0.74 -9.70
CA ALA A 240 10.45 2.07 -9.24
C ALA A 240 11.95 2.21 -8.92
N ILE A 241 12.53 1.23 -8.24
CA ILE A 241 13.98 1.21 -7.97
C ILE A 241 14.77 1.14 -9.29
N SER A 242 14.33 0.31 -10.25
CA SER A 242 15.00 0.17 -11.56
C SER A 242 14.92 1.46 -12.37
N PHE A 243 13.78 2.13 -12.34
CA PHE A 243 13.60 3.43 -12.98
C PHE A 243 14.42 4.53 -12.29
N GLY A 244 14.48 4.56 -10.97
CA GLY A 244 15.35 5.47 -10.23
C GLY A 244 16.83 5.28 -10.59
N LYS A 245 17.29 4.03 -10.72
CA LYS A 245 18.64 3.70 -11.18
C LYS A 245 18.90 4.09 -12.63
N LEU A 246 17.88 4.02 -13.49
CA LEU A 246 17.96 4.46 -14.88
C LEU A 246 18.16 5.97 -14.99
N ILE A 247 17.45 6.76 -14.18
CA ILE A 247 17.51 8.23 -14.24
C ILE A 247 18.71 8.79 -13.47
N ALA A 248 19.17 8.13 -12.41
CA ALA A 248 20.26 8.59 -11.55
C ALA A 248 21.52 9.12 -12.28
N PRO A 249 22.05 8.50 -13.36
CA PRO A 249 23.20 9.02 -14.10
C PRO A 249 22.96 10.36 -14.79
N PHE A 250 21.71 10.72 -15.06
CA PHE A 250 21.33 11.99 -15.66
C PHE A 250 21.08 13.06 -14.59
N LEU A 251 20.98 12.65 -13.32
CA LEU A 251 20.81 13.54 -12.16
C LEU A 251 22.14 13.94 -11.52
N THR A 252 23.23 13.20 -11.75
CA THR A 252 24.56 13.53 -11.21
C THR A 252 25.16 14.84 -11.73
N HIS A 253 24.46 15.54 -12.63
CA HIS A 253 24.81 16.86 -13.16
C HIS A 253 23.77 17.95 -12.86
N LEU A 254 22.80 17.69 -11.97
CA LEU A 254 21.86 18.69 -11.44
C LEU A 254 22.51 19.61 -10.41
#